data_AF-I0YQI9-F1
#
_entry.id   AF-I0YQI9-F1
#
_cell.length_a   1.000
_cell.length_b   1.000
_cell.length_c   1.000
_cell.angle_alpha   90.00
_cell.angle_beta   90.00
_cell.angle_gamma   90.00
#
_symmetry.space_group_name_H-M   'P 1'
#
loop_
_entity.id
_entity.type
_entity.pdbx_description
1 polymer ?
#
loop_
_entity_poly.entity_id
_entity_poly.type
_entity_poly.pdbx_seq_one_letter_code
_entity_poly.pdbx_strand_id
1 'polypeptide(L)'
;MARWLIAENNWGTVSTTSIHLKGTAFGNLVSYADGPKGNSTGRLLFYLTPMDATATDLAQCHTSEPTPPLLPKKSRTFGGIIHDPTCAKVSISGPMRIVPKHELDAAEELLFQRHPQMKNWPKGHNFSVWELHVAAVRLLDFYGGAAVVPPEDYFAAKLQLQRRGESVA
;
A
#
# COMPACT_ATOMS: atom_id res chain seq x y z
N MET A 1 12.39 -4.81 -7.55
CA MET A 1 11.65 -3.60 -7.97
C MET A 1 10.37 -3.38 -7.18
N ALA A 2 9.42 -4.34 -7.13
CA ALA A 2 8.14 -4.19 -6.42
C ALA A 2 8.27 -3.62 -4.99
N ARG A 3 9.13 -4.21 -4.15
CA ARG A 3 9.39 -3.70 -2.79
C ARG A 3 9.92 -2.28 -2.74
N TRP A 4 10.75 -1.89 -3.71
CA TRP A 4 11.31 -0.55 -3.77
C TRP A 4 10.22 0.47 -4.12
N LEU A 5 9.32 0.13 -5.05
CA LEU A 5 8.17 0.96 -5.37
C LEU A 5 7.27 1.18 -4.14
N ILE A 6 7.05 0.15 -3.32
CA ILE A 6 6.28 0.29 -2.07
C ILE A 6 7.01 1.19 -1.05
N ALA A 7 8.30 0.94 -0.83
CA ALA A 7 9.09 1.70 0.15
C ALA A 7 9.25 3.19 -0.21
N GLU A 8 9.32 3.52 -1.49
CA GLU A 8 9.55 4.88 -1.99
C GLU A 8 8.29 5.76 -1.97
N ASN A 9 7.15 5.18 -1.61
CA ASN A 9 5.84 5.81 -1.65
C ASN A 9 5.17 5.82 -0.28
N ASN A 10 4.17 6.69 -0.17
CA ASN A 10 3.47 6.97 1.08
C ASN A 10 1.94 6.98 0.92
N TRP A 11 1.45 6.88 -0.32
CA TRP A 11 0.03 6.70 -0.66
C TRP A 11 -0.09 5.90 -1.95
N GLY A 12 -1.29 5.41 -2.21
CA GLY A 12 -1.70 4.85 -3.50
C GLY A 12 -3.20 4.64 -3.54
N THR A 13 -3.68 3.97 -4.58
CA THR A 13 -5.10 3.66 -4.73
C THR A 13 -5.41 2.33 -4.06
N VAL A 14 -6.39 2.29 -3.17
CA VAL A 14 -7.03 1.05 -2.73
C VAL A 14 -8.35 0.96 -3.44
N SER A 15 -8.61 -0.20 -4.03
CA SER A 15 -9.87 -0.44 -4.71
C SER A 15 -10.72 -1.47 -3.99
N THR A 16 -12.03 -1.30 -4.06
CA THR A 16 -13.02 -2.12 -3.34
C THR A 16 -14.23 -2.39 -4.22
N THR A 17 -15.00 -3.41 -3.87
CA THR A 17 -16.35 -3.61 -4.40
C THR A 17 -17.29 -2.68 -3.64
N SER A 18 -17.79 -1.62 -4.30
CA SER A 18 -18.46 -0.53 -3.60
C SER A 18 -19.91 -0.82 -3.24
N ILE A 19 -20.25 -0.63 -1.97
CA ILE A 19 -21.63 -0.73 -1.47
C ILE A 19 -22.46 0.44 -2.00
N HIS A 20 -21.90 1.65 -1.97
CA HIS A 20 -22.59 2.88 -2.38
C HIS A 20 -22.79 2.95 -3.91
N LEU A 21 -21.98 2.22 -4.68
CA LEU A 21 -22.10 2.04 -6.13
C LEU A 21 -22.67 0.66 -6.53
N LYS A 22 -23.37 -0.02 -5.61
CA LYS A 22 -24.13 -1.26 -5.88
C LYS A 22 -23.29 -2.38 -6.50
N GLY A 23 -22.10 -2.63 -5.95
CA GLY A 23 -21.18 -3.68 -6.39
C GLY A 23 -20.19 -3.26 -7.47
N THR A 24 -20.20 -1.98 -7.90
CA THR A 24 -19.22 -1.48 -8.88
C THR A 24 -17.84 -1.32 -8.25
N ALA A 25 -16.77 -1.57 -9.00
CA ALA A 25 -15.41 -1.30 -8.53
C ALA A 25 -15.23 0.20 -8.23
N PHE A 26 -14.73 0.50 -7.03
CA PHE A 26 -14.38 1.85 -6.59
C PHE A 26 -12.89 1.91 -6.29
N GLY A 27 -12.26 3.07 -6.52
CA GLY A 27 -10.86 3.30 -6.21
C GLY A 27 -10.72 4.56 -5.37
N ASN A 28 -10.12 4.45 -4.19
CA ASN A 28 -9.90 5.55 -3.28
C ASN A 28 -8.40 5.77 -3.03
N LEU A 29 -7.99 7.02 -2.85
CA LEU A 29 -6.61 7.35 -2.53
C LEU A 29 -6.39 7.26 -1.02
N VAL A 30 -5.51 6.37 -0.60
CA VAL A 30 -5.22 6.16 0.82
C VAL A 30 -3.72 6.21 1.09
N SER A 31 -3.39 6.79 2.24
CA SER A 31 -2.02 6.78 2.76
C SER A 31 -1.73 5.45 3.43
N TYR A 32 -0.48 4.98 3.29
CA TYR A 32 -0.05 3.72 3.90
C TYR A 32 1.36 3.83 4.47
N ALA A 33 1.70 2.86 5.32
CA ALA A 33 3.07 2.61 5.77
C ALA A 33 3.44 1.15 5.50
N ASP A 34 4.73 0.91 5.25
CA ASP A 34 5.24 -0.41 4.88
C ASP A 34 6.37 -0.93 5.76
N GLY A 35 6.48 -0.39 6.97
CA GLY A 35 7.52 -0.69 7.94
C GLY A 35 8.20 0.57 8.48
N PRO A 36 9.19 0.41 9.38
CA PRO A 36 9.92 1.52 9.97
C PRO A 36 10.53 2.44 8.92
N LYS A 37 10.72 3.71 9.27
CA LYS A 37 11.35 4.69 8.35
C LYS A 37 12.75 4.21 7.96
N GLY A 38 12.98 4.02 6.66
CA GLY A 38 14.26 3.54 6.12
C GLY A 38 14.45 2.02 6.20
N ASN A 39 13.47 1.27 6.72
CA ASN A 39 13.49 -0.19 6.73
C ASN A 39 12.11 -0.75 6.37
N SER A 40 11.80 -0.74 5.07
CA SER A 40 10.56 -1.30 4.56
C SER A 40 10.54 -2.82 4.73
N THR A 41 9.44 -3.32 5.26
CA THR A 41 9.12 -4.75 5.45
C THR A 41 8.26 -5.31 4.33
N GLY A 42 7.60 -4.45 3.55
CA GLY A 42 6.62 -4.86 2.53
C GLY A 42 5.22 -5.15 3.08
N ARG A 43 5.01 -5.03 4.40
CA ARG A 43 3.64 -4.94 4.95
C ARG A 43 2.93 -3.72 4.37
N LEU A 44 1.61 -3.71 4.38
CA LEU A 44 0.83 -2.58 3.89
C LEU A 44 -0.23 -2.23 4.91
N LEU A 45 0.08 -1.23 5.74
CA LEU A 45 -0.75 -0.75 6.83
C LEU A 45 -1.46 0.54 6.43
N PHE A 46 -2.74 0.64 6.76
CA PHE A 46 -3.62 1.76 6.43
C PHE A 46 -4.35 2.20 7.70
N TYR A 47 -4.64 3.50 7.82
CA TYR A 47 -5.38 4.06 8.95
C TYR A 47 -6.69 4.65 8.45
N LEU A 48 -7.79 3.91 8.64
CA LEU A 48 -9.07 4.20 8.00
C LEU A 48 -10.17 4.40 9.04
N THR A 49 -11.04 5.37 8.79
CA THR A 49 -12.26 5.61 9.57
C THR A 49 -13.44 4.90 8.91
N PRO A 50 -14.44 4.41 9.64
CA PRO A 50 -15.71 3.91 9.06
C PRO A 50 -16.46 4.97 8.24
N MET A 51 -16.09 6.26 8.32
CA MET A 51 -16.63 7.31 7.46
C MET A 51 -16.04 7.28 6.04
N ASP A 52 -14.92 6.57 5.83
CA ASP A 52 -14.29 6.38 4.53
C ASP A 52 -15.03 5.29 3.73
N ALA A 53 -15.27 5.55 2.45
CA ALA A 53 -15.97 4.61 1.57
C ALA A 53 -15.25 3.25 1.49
N THR A 54 -13.92 3.25 1.51
CA THR A 54 -13.09 2.02 1.52
C THR A 54 -13.38 1.20 2.77
N ALA A 55 -13.35 1.83 3.95
CA ALA A 55 -13.59 1.12 5.21
C ALA A 55 -15.02 0.58 5.28
N THR A 56 -15.99 1.33 4.74
CA THR A 56 -17.38 0.91 4.64
C THR A 56 -17.50 -0.35 3.77
N ASP A 57 -16.88 -0.33 2.59
CA ASP A 57 -16.84 -1.46 1.66
C ASP A 57 -16.19 -2.70 2.29
N LEU A 58 -15.04 -2.53 2.95
CA LEU A 58 -14.31 -3.59 3.63
C LEU A 58 -15.09 -4.22 4.79
N ALA A 59 -15.94 -3.45 5.49
CA ALA A 59 -16.72 -3.94 6.62
C ALA A 59 -17.84 -4.92 6.23
N GLN A 60 -18.40 -4.80 5.02
CA GLN A 60 -19.42 -5.75 4.54
C GLN A 60 -18.83 -6.93 3.77
N CYS A 61 -17.59 -6.79 3.28
CA CYS A 61 -16.89 -7.81 2.51
C CYS A 61 -16.45 -8.96 3.44
N HIS A 62 -17.38 -9.85 3.77
CA HIS A 62 -17.04 -11.18 4.27
C HIS A 62 -16.38 -11.92 3.11
N THR A 63 -15.09 -12.22 3.25
CA THR A 63 -14.30 -13.11 2.39
C THR A 63 -13.79 -12.52 1.06
N SER A 64 -12.47 -12.34 1.01
CA SER A 64 -11.59 -12.75 -0.10
C SER A 64 -11.89 -12.26 -1.52
N GLU A 65 -12.22 -10.97 -1.71
CA GLU A 65 -12.10 -10.37 -3.04
C GLU A 65 -10.79 -9.58 -3.16
N PRO A 66 -10.00 -9.78 -4.24
CA PRO A 66 -8.72 -9.13 -4.41
C PRO A 66 -8.93 -7.63 -4.55
N THR A 67 -8.52 -6.87 -3.54
CA THR A 67 -8.35 -5.42 -3.60
C THR A 67 -7.50 -5.08 -4.84
N PRO A 68 -8.02 -4.29 -5.80
CA PRO A 68 -7.21 -3.78 -6.90
C PRO A 68 -6.12 -2.81 -6.41
N PRO A 69 -5.14 -2.54 -7.27
CA PRO A 69 -3.77 -2.34 -6.86
C PRO A 69 -3.44 -1.02 -6.17
N LEU A 70 -2.60 -1.12 -5.15
CA LEU A 70 -1.80 0.02 -4.68
C LEU A 70 -0.87 0.48 -5.81
N LEU A 71 -1.17 1.64 -6.40
CA LEU A 71 -0.31 2.31 -7.39
C LEU A 71 0.58 3.36 -6.71
N PRO A 72 1.83 3.04 -6.37
CA PRO A 72 2.79 4.02 -5.85
C PRO A 72 3.11 5.15 -6.87
N LYS A 73 3.09 6.41 -6.43
CA LYS A 73 3.41 7.63 -7.19
C LYS A 73 4.81 7.65 -7.85
N LYS A 74 5.84 7.08 -7.22
CA LYS A 74 7.21 7.16 -7.74
C LYS A 74 7.48 6.04 -8.74
N SER A 75 7.24 6.39 -9.99
CA SER A 75 7.90 5.79 -11.12
C SER A 75 9.26 6.45 -11.36
N ARG A 76 10.28 5.66 -11.73
CA ARG A 76 11.36 6.19 -12.58
C ARG A 76 10.79 6.28 -13.99
N THR A 77 10.21 7.42 -14.34
CA THR A 77 9.78 7.66 -15.71
C THR A 77 11.02 7.94 -16.56
N PHE A 78 11.33 7.05 -17.51
CA PHE A 78 12.06 7.47 -18.71
C PHE A 78 10.99 8.03 -19.66
N GLY A 79 10.89 9.36 -19.80
CA GLY A 79 9.97 10.00 -20.76
C GLY A 79 8.64 10.56 -20.20
N GLY A 80 8.41 10.51 -18.89
CA GLY A 80 7.38 11.32 -18.21
C GLY A 80 5.92 10.84 -18.23
N ILE A 81 5.58 9.74 -18.93
CA ILE A 81 4.19 9.25 -19.05
C ILE A 81 3.92 8.09 -18.08
N ILE A 82 2.84 8.15 -17.31
CA ILE A 82 2.48 7.11 -16.31
C ILE A 82 2.09 5.76 -16.93
N HIS A 83 1.57 5.78 -18.15
CA HIS A 83 1.12 4.57 -18.85
C HIS A 83 2.27 3.82 -19.51
N ASP A 84 3.39 4.49 -19.79
CA ASP A 84 4.58 3.86 -20.35
C ASP A 84 5.05 2.70 -19.43
N PRO A 85 5.41 1.52 -19.96
CA PRO A 85 5.86 0.41 -19.12
C PRO A 85 7.27 0.62 -18.53
N THR A 86 8.08 1.51 -19.09
CA THR A 86 9.36 1.96 -18.48
C THR A 86 9.11 2.74 -17.18
N CYS A 87 7.91 3.28 -17.03
CA CYS A 87 7.41 3.87 -15.81
C CYS A 87 6.91 2.76 -14.88
N ALA A 88 7.81 2.26 -14.04
CA ALA A 88 7.55 1.08 -13.22
C ALA A 88 6.34 1.25 -12.29
N LYS A 89 5.43 0.28 -12.33
CA LYS A 89 4.22 0.22 -11.51
C LYS A 89 4.04 -1.18 -10.93
N VAL A 90 3.50 -1.24 -9.72
CA VAL A 90 3.21 -2.50 -9.03
C VAL A 90 1.74 -2.53 -8.68
N SER A 91 1.18 -3.73 -8.75
CA SER A 91 -0.20 -4.03 -8.40
C SER A 91 -0.20 -5.14 -7.36
N ILE A 92 -0.72 -4.85 -6.17
CA ILE A 92 -0.75 -5.78 -5.05
C ILE A 92 -2.21 -6.05 -4.69
N SER A 93 -2.54 -7.32 -4.56
CA SER A 93 -3.88 -7.78 -4.21
C SER A 93 -3.83 -8.80 -3.08
N GLY A 94 -4.88 -8.79 -2.27
CA GLY A 94 -5.09 -9.74 -1.19
C GLY A 94 -6.12 -9.21 -0.20
N PRO A 95 -6.48 -10.01 0.83
CA PRO A 95 -7.50 -9.60 1.78
C PRO A 95 -6.99 -8.49 2.70
N MET A 96 -7.82 -7.47 2.91
CA MET A 96 -7.60 -6.49 3.97
C MET A 96 -8.25 -6.97 5.27
N ARG A 97 -7.52 -6.86 6.38
CA ARG A 97 -8.01 -7.23 7.71
C ARG A 97 -7.68 -6.15 8.73
N ILE A 98 -8.52 -6.01 9.74
CA ILE A 98 -8.22 -5.15 10.88
C ILE A 98 -7.07 -5.78 11.66
N VAL A 99 -6.07 -4.97 12.00
CA VAL A 99 -4.93 -5.40 12.83
C VAL A 99 -5.44 -5.75 14.24
N PRO A 100 -5.06 -6.92 14.79
CA PRO A 100 -5.54 -7.34 16.10
C PRO A 100 -5.02 -6.41 17.21
N LYS A 101 -5.80 -6.28 18.30
CA LYS A 101 -5.49 -5.35 19.40
C LYS A 101 -4.08 -5.48 19.98
N HIS A 102 -3.51 -6.68 20.01
CA HIS A 102 -2.17 -6.92 20.56
C HIS A 102 -1.03 -6.42 19.66
N GLU A 103 -1.30 -6.11 18.39
CA GLU A 103 -0.33 -5.52 17.45
C GLU A 103 -0.61 -4.03 17.14
N LEU A 104 -1.71 -3.48 17.67
CA LEU A 104 -2.22 -2.17 17.28
C LEU A 104 -1.21 -1.05 17.54
N ASP A 105 -0.64 -0.98 18.74
CA ASP A 105 0.31 0.08 19.12
C ASP A 105 1.53 0.11 18.18
N ALA A 106 2.05 -1.08 17.83
CA ALA A 106 3.17 -1.20 16.91
C ALA A 106 2.77 -0.78 15.49
N ALA A 107 1.59 -1.17 15.02
CA ALA A 107 1.11 -0.81 13.68
C ALA A 107 0.80 0.68 13.54
N GLU A 108 0.19 1.29 14.57
CA GLU A 108 -0.01 2.74 14.66
C GLU A 108 1.32 3.49 14.66
N GLU A 109 2.32 3.01 15.40
CA GLU A 109 3.64 3.62 15.40
C GLU A 109 4.23 3.67 13.99
N LEU A 110 4.17 2.58 13.22
CA LEU A 110 4.66 2.54 11.83
C LEU A 110 3.95 3.56 10.94
N LEU A 111 2.63 3.63 11.05
CA LEU A 111 1.81 4.61 10.33
C LEU A 111 2.19 6.04 10.70
N PHE A 112 2.30 6.33 11.99
CA PHE A 112 2.58 7.68 12.48
C PHE A 112 4.03 8.13 12.28
N GLN A 113 4.98 7.21 12.22
CA GLN A 113 6.35 7.51 11.81
C GLN A 113 6.40 7.94 10.33
N ARG A 114 5.60 7.29 9.47
CA ARG A 114 5.49 7.66 8.03
C ARG A 114 4.64 8.92 7.82
N HIS A 115 3.57 9.07 8.60
CA HIS A 115 2.54 10.12 8.48
C HIS A 115 2.26 10.77 9.84
N PRO A 116 3.14 11.67 10.33
CA PRO A 116 3.02 12.22 11.69
C PRO A 116 1.69 12.94 11.99
N GLN A 117 1.03 13.49 10.97
CA GLN A 117 -0.26 14.18 11.11
C GLN A 117 -1.40 13.27 11.57
N MET A 118 -1.33 11.95 11.29
CA MET A 118 -2.37 11.00 11.68
C MET A 118 -2.54 10.88 13.20
N LYS A 119 -1.49 11.18 13.99
CA LYS A 119 -1.57 11.23 15.47
C LYS A 119 -2.60 12.24 15.98
N ASN A 120 -2.82 13.30 15.21
CA ASN A 120 -3.65 14.44 15.61
C ASN A 120 -5.03 14.41 14.95
N TRP A 121 -5.37 13.33 14.23
CA TRP A 121 -6.68 13.19 13.63
C TRP A 121 -7.79 13.06 14.68
N PRO A 122 -9.03 13.47 14.38
CA PRO A 122 -10.10 13.52 15.37
C PRO A 122 -10.42 12.13 15.95
N LYS A 123 -10.28 11.97 17.27
CA LYS A 123 -10.58 10.71 17.97
C LYS A 123 -12.02 10.22 17.75
N GLY A 124 -12.97 11.15 17.60
CA GLY A 124 -14.38 10.84 17.37
C GLY A 124 -14.70 10.21 16.01
N HIS A 125 -13.72 10.12 15.10
CA HIS A 125 -13.90 9.49 13.79
C HIS A 125 -13.59 7.98 13.80
N ASN A 126 -13.25 7.39 14.95
CA ASN A 126 -13.13 5.93 15.13
C ASN A 126 -12.20 5.23 14.12
N PHE A 127 -11.00 5.78 13.92
CA PHE A 127 -10.02 5.16 13.03
C PHE A 127 -9.59 3.77 13.52
N SER A 128 -9.32 2.88 12.58
CA SER A 128 -8.78 1.54 12.80
C SER A 128 -7.61 1.28 11.86
N VAL A 129 -6.65 0.49 12.31
CA VAL A 129 -5.54 0.05 11.45
C VAL A 129 -5.95 -1.19 10.67
N TRP A 130 -5.80 -1.11 9.35
CA TRP A 130 -6.02 -2.21 8.41
C TRP A 130 -4.70 -2.65 7.81
N GLU A 131 -4.56 -3.95 7.57
CA GLU A 131 -3.43 -4.53 6.85
C GLU A 131 -3.92 -5.26 5.59
N LEU A 132 -3.27 -4.99 4.46
CA LEU A 132 -3.42 -5.81 3.27
C LEU A 132 -2.45 -6.99 3.34
N HIS A 133 -3.01 -8.21 3.41
CA HIS A 133 -2.22 -9.43 3.35
C HIS A 133 -1.92 -9.76 1.89
N VAL A 134 -0.66 -9.59 1.49
CA VAL A 134 -0.22 -9.78 0.11
C VAL A 134 -0.47 -11.22 -0.35
N ALA A 135 -1.32 -11.39 -1.35
CA ALA A 135 -1.63 -12.70 -1.96
C ALA A 135 -1.17 -12.78 -3.42
N ALA A 136 -1.20 -11.67 -4.15
CA ALA A 136 -0.74 -11.60 -5.52
C ALA A 136 -0.01 -10.28 -5.77
N VAL A 137 1.12 -10.35 -6.47
CA VAL A 137 1.90 -9.17 -6.88
C VAL A 137 2.12 -9.23 -8.39
N ARG A 138 1.77 -8.15 -9.07
CA ARG A 138 2.02 -7.93 -10.50
C ARG A 138 2.93 -6.71 -10.66
N LEU A 139 4.04 -6.88 -11.35
CA LEU A 139 5.02 -5.83 -11.56
C LEU A 139 5.15 -5.56 -13.06
N LEU A 140 4.98 -4.31 -13.48
CA LEU A 140 5.30 -3.87 -14.82
C LEU A 140 6.36 -2.78 -14.72
N ASP A 141 7.61 -3.14 -15.00
CA ASP A 141 8.77 -2.23 -14.95
C ASP A 141 9.53 -2.12 -16.28
N PHE A 142 9.07 -2.82 -17.32
CA PHE A 142 9.49 -2.63 -18.70
C PHE A 142 8.50 -3.24 -19.71
N TYR A 143 8.77 -3.09 -21.00
CA TYR A 143 7.99 -3.75 -22.07
C TYR A 143 8.02 -5.29 -21.92
N GLY A 144 6.98 -5.97 -22.42
CA GLY A 144 6.87 -7.44 -22.37
C GLY A 144 5.74 -7.98 -21.48
N GLY A 145 4.93 -7.10 -20.88
CA GLY A 145 3.83 -7.47 -20.00
C GLY A 145 4.23 -7.51 -18.52
N ALA A 146 3.24 -7.64 -17.64
CA ALA A 146 3.48 -7.62 -16.19
C ALA A 146 3.98 -8.98 -15.67
N ALA A 147 5.11 -8.97 -14.97
CA ALA A 147 5.62 -10.12 -14.25
C ALA A 147 4.72 -10.49 -13.07
N VAL A 148 4.57 -11.79 -12.82
CA VAL A 148 4.02 -12.32 -11.57
C VAL A 148 5.17 -12.43 -10.58
N VAL A 149 5.03 -11.80 -9.43
CA VAL A 149 6.00 -11.92 -8.34
C VAL A 149 5.35 -12.77 -7.24
N PRO A 150 5.90 -13.95 -6.91
CA PRO A 150 5.42 -14.72 -5.77
C PRO A 150 5.50 -13.91 -4.46
N PRO A 151 4.52 -13.99 -3.55
CA PRO A 151 4.56 -13.27 -2.28
C PRO A 151 5.84 -13.54 -1.47
N GLU A 152 6.34 -14.78 -1.48
CA GLU A 152 7.58 -15.18 -0.83
C GLU A 152 8.78 -14.39 -1.37
N ASP A 153 8.89 -14.21 -2.68
CA ASP A 153 9.95 -13.43 -3.32
C ASP A 153 9.79 -11.94 -3.02
N TYR A 154 8.55 -11.46 -2.98
CA TYR A 154 8.25 -10.08 -2.58
C TYR A 154 8.74 -9.80 -1.15
N PHE A 155 8.49 -10.70 -0.19
CA PHE A 155 8.93 -10.51 1.19
C PHE A 155 10.44 -10.77 1.37
N ALA A 156 11.02 -11.73 0.64
CA ALA A 156 12.45 -12.06 0.70
C ALA A 156 13.36 -10.98 0.10
N ALA A 157 12.84 -10.14 -0.80
CA ALA A 157 13.61 -9.08 -1.42
C ALA A 157 14.17 -8.08 -0.39
N LYS A 158 15.49 -7.92 -0.39
CA LYS A 158 16.21 -6.97 0.48
C LYS A 158 16.33 -5.62 -0.22
N LEU A 159 15.88 -4.56 0.45
CA LEU A 159 16.03 -3.20 -0.05
C LEU A 159 17.40 -2.65 0.34
N GLN A 160 18.26 -2.49 -0.64
CA GLN A 160 19.46 -1.68 -0.55
C GLN A 160 19.03 -0.21 -0.70
N LEU A 161 18.48 0.38 0.36
CA LEU A 161 18.17 1.81 0.38
C LEU A 161 19.50 2.57 0.45
N GLN A 162 20.01 3.01 -0.71
CA GLN A 162 21.11 3.96 -0.73
C GLN A 162 20.66 5.21 0.03
N ARG A 163 21.34 5.53 1.14
CA ARG A 163 21.19 6.81 1.82
C ARG A 163 21.52 7.90 0.81
N ARG A 164 20.51 8.64 0.35
CA ARG A 164 20.76 9.93 -0.33
C ARG A 164 21.38 10.86 0.70
N GLY A 165 22.71 10.91 0.76
CA GLY A 165 23.44 11.75 1.70
C GLY A 165 24.92 11.44 1.90
N GLU A 166 25.43 10.28 1.48
CA GLU A 166 26.88 10.02 1.53
C GLU A 166 27.47 10.28 0.13
N SER A 167 27.94 11.51 -0.07
CA SER A 167 28.88 11.80 -1.15
C SER A 167 30.10 10.92 -0.96
N VAL A 168 30.35 10.04 -1.92
CA VAL A 168 31.66 9.39 -2.03
C VAL A 168 32.63 10.51 -2.42
N ALA A 169 33.49 10.87 -1.47
CA ALA A 169 34.69 11.66 -1.72
C ALA A 169 35.69 10.83 -2.54
#